data_AF-A0A383BDX6-F1
#
_entry.id   AF-A0A383BDX6-F1
#
_cell.length_a   1.000
_cell.length_b   1.000
_cell.length_c   1.000
_cell.angle_alpha   90.00
_cell.angle_beta   90.00
_cell.angle_gamma   90.00
#
_symmetry.space_group_name_H-M   'P 1'
#
loop_
_entity.id
_entity.type
_entity.pdbx_description
1 polymer ?
#
loop_
_entity_poly.entity_id
_entity_poly.type
_entity_poly.pdbx_seq_one_letter_code
_entity_poly.pdbx_strand_id
1 'polypeptide(L)'
;MTMRKALTIAVATLSSTTAPQAQQDDTRLLITGDAILGNQGFELLQDMTTRFQARLAGTPGNAKSMDYLEARLQELGIRTHRERFDIPG
;
A
#
# COMPACT_ATOMS: atom_id res chain seq x y z
N MET A 1 18.90 40.07 -49.24
CA MET A 1 17.68 39.79 -48.45
C MET A 1 18.13 39.40 -47.05
N THR A 2 17.53 40.03 -46.04
CA THR A 2 18.12 40.41 -44.75
C THR A 2 18.10 39.31 -43.68
N MET A 3 19.13 39.29 -42.84
CA MET A 3 19.23 38.57 -41.55
C MET A 3 17.92 38.53 -40.76
N ARG A 4 17.50 37.36 -40.25
CA ARG A 4 16.82 37.17 -38.95
C ARG A 4 16.91 35.70 -38.50
N LYS A 5 17.56 35.46 -37.35
CA LYS A 5 16.99 34.78 -36.16
C LYS A 5 18.11 34.44 -35.19
N ALA A 6 18.29 35.36 -34.24
CA ALA A 6 18.93 35.06 -32.97
C ALA A 6 18.00 34.17 -32.12
N LEU A 7 18.63 33.53 -31.15
CA LEU A 7 18.08 33.20 -29.85
C LEU A 7 17.14 32.01 -29.80
N THR A 8 17.63 30.91 -29.22
CA THR A 8 17.00 30.15 -28.12
C THR A 8 17.58 28.74 -28.16
N ILE A 9 18.42 28.38 -27.18
CA ILE A 9 18.44 27.12 -26.42
C ILE A 9 19.52 27.37 -25.35
N ALA A 10 19.12 28.05 -24.28
CA ALA A 10 19.88 28.14 -23.04
C ALA A 10 19.01 27.54 -21.93
N VAL A 11 18.59 26.28 -22.11
CA VAL A 11 17.96 25.45 -21.06
C VAL A 11 18.35 24.00 -21.32
N ALA A 12 19.64 23.70 -21.28
CA ALA A 12 20.12 22.31 -21.39
C ALA A 12 20.99 21.87 -20.21
N THR A 13 21.07 22.66 -19.13
CA THR A 13 22.00 22.39 -18.02
C THR A 13 21.35 22.40 -16.63
N LEU A 14 20.03 22.21 -16.52
CA LEU A 14 19.37 22.17 -15.21
C LEU A 14 18.39 21.01 -15.05
N SER A 15 18.79 19.79 -15.42
CA SER A 15 17.98 18.59 -15.17
C SER A 15 18.77 17.45 -14.56
N SER A 16 19.76 17.79 -13.75
CA SER A 16 20.51 16.82 -12.95
C SER A 16 20.67 17.40 -11.56
N THR A 17 19.73 17.08 -10.64
CA THR A 17 19.95 16.86 -9.18
C THR A 17 18.70 16.98 -8.27
N THR A 18 17.46 16.73 -8.71
CA THR A 18 16.29 16.68 -7.78
C THR A 18 15.32 15.49 -7.96
N ALA A 19 15.67 14.51 -8.80
CA ALA A 19 14.80 13.37 -9.13
C ALA A 19 14.27 12.50 -7.95
N PRO A 20 14.97 12.31 -6.81
CA PRO A 20 14.48 11.38 -5.78
C PRO A 20 13.27 11.88 -5.00
N GLN A 21 13.18 13.19 -4.71
CA GLN A 21 12.14 13.73 -3.82
C GLN A 21 10.78 13.89 -4.51
N ALA A 22 10.77 14.41 -5.74
CA ALA A 22 9.54 14.59 -6.50
C ALA A 22 8.82 13.24 -6.76
N GLN A 23 9.57 12.20 -7.09
CA GLN A 23 9.02 10.87 -7.34
C GLN A 23 8.49 10.18 -6.07
N GLN A 24 9.07 10.51 -4.91
CA GLN A 24 8.61 10.01 -3.61
C GLN A 24 7.32 10.70 -3.15
N ASP A 25 7.17 11.99 -3.44
CA ASP A 25 5.94 12.75 -3.15
C ASP A 25 4.77 12.29 -4.04
N ASP A 26 5.02 12.02 -5.33
CA ASP A 26 4.02 11.46 -6.25
C ASP A 26 3.53 10.08 -5.81
N THR A 27 4.45 9.21 -5.39
CA THR A 27 4.11 7.85 -4.90
C THR A 27 3.25 7.89 -3.65
N ARG A 28 3.56 8.79 -2.70
CA ARG A 28 2.75 8.97 -1.47
C ARG A 28 1.35 9.47 -1.79
N LEU A 29 1.22 10.39 -2.73
CA LEU A 29 -0.06 10.94 -3.13
C LEU A 29 -0.93 9.88 -3.79
N LEU A 30 -0.34 9.03 -4.64
CA LEU A 30 -1.03 7.90 -5.27
C LEU A 30 -1.51 6.87 -4.23
N ILE A 31 -0.64 6.43 -3.31
CA ILE A 31 -1.00 5.49 -2.24
C ILE A 31 -2.12 6.07 -1.37
N THR A 32 -2.02 7.36 -1.02
CA THR A 32 -3.03 8.02 -0.17
C THR A 32 -4.36 8.16 -0.92
N GLY A 33 -4.31 8.52 -2.21
CA GLY A 33 -5.50 8.58 -3.06
C GLY A 33 -6.19 7.23 -3.17
N ASP A 34 -5.43 6.17 -3.47
CA ASP A 34 -5.95 4.79 -3.52
C ASP A 34 -6.50 4.32 -2.18
N ALA A 35 -5.88 4.69 -1.05
CA ALA A 35 -6.39 4.33 0.27
C ALA A 35 -7.68 5.08 0.66
N ILE A 36 -7.86 6.32 0.20
CA ILE A 36 -9.08 7.10 0.44
C ILE A 36 -10.23 6.60 -0.46
N LEU A 37 -9.93 6.29 -1.73
CA LEU A 37 -10.93 5.87 -2.70
C LEU A 37 -11.25 4.37 -2.59
N GLY A 38 -10.27 3.57 -2.18
CA GLY A 38 -10.37 2.14 -1.98
C GLY A 38 -10.82 1.78 -0.57
N ASN A 39 -12.06 1.32 -0.42
CA ASN A 39 -12.63 0.93 0.87
C ASN A 39 -12.14 -0.46 1.39
N GLN A 40 -11.06 -0.99 0.81
CA GLN A 40 -10.61 -2.38 1.01
C GLN A 40 -10.25 -2.67 2.47
N GLY A 41 -9.66 -1.70 3.17
CA GLY A 41 -9.32 -1.84 4.59
C GLY A 41 -10.56 -1.96 5.48
N PHE A 42 -11.61 -1.20 5.18
CA PHE A 42 -12.88 -1.28 5.91
C PHE A 42 -13.61 -2.59 5.62
N GLU A 43 -13.67 -3.03 4.37
CA GLU A 43 -14.27 -4.31 3.98
C GLU A 43 -13.61 -5.48 4.70
N LEU A 44 -12.27 -5.51 4.75
CA LEU A 44 -11.53 -6.52 5.49
C LEU A 44 -11.87 -6.50 6.99
N LEU A 45 -11.93 -5.31 7.61
CA LEU A 45 -12.30 -5.19 9.02
C LEU A 45 -13.74 -5.63 9.27
N GLN A 46 -14.67 -5.30 8.38
CA GLN A 46 -16.06 -5.72 8.45
C GLN A 46 -16.18 -7.24 8.38
N ASP A 47 -15.51 -7.88 7.42
CA ASP A 47 -15.49 -9.35 7.31
C ASP A 47 -14.90 -10.00 8.56
N MET A 48 -13.77 -9.49 9.04
CA MET A 48 -13.07 -10.03 10.21
C MET A 48 -13.89 -9.92 11.50
N THR A 49 -14.73 -8.88 11.63
CA THR A 49 -15.55 -8.62 12.84
C THR A 49 -16.92 -9.29 12.78
N THR A 50 -17.55 -9.38 11.61
CA THR A 50 -18.90 -9.95 11.45
C THR A 50 -18.89 -11.47 11.35
N ARG A 51 -17.89 -12.04 10.66
CA ARG A 51 -17.89 -13.45 10.25
C ARG A 51 -17.35 -14.40 11.31
N PHE A 52 -16.43 -13.94 12.16
CA PHE A 52 -15.67 -14.80 13.10
C PHE A 52 -16.01 -14.61 14.58
N GLN A 53 -17.04 -13.81 14.91
CA GLN A 53 -17.48 -13.55 16.29
C GLN A 53 -16.31 -13.11 17.19
N ALA A 54 -16.36 -13.41 18.50
CA ALA A 54 -15.25 -13.13 19.41
C ALA A 54 -13.99 -13.92 19.03
N ARG A 55 -12.90 -13.20 18.76
CA ARG A 55 -11.60 -13.76 18.33
C ARG A 55 -10.56 -13.69 19.45
N LEU A 56 -10.92 -14.17 20.64
CA LEU A 56 -9.95 -14.25 21.74
C LEU A 56 -8.82 -15.24 21.37
N ALA A 57 -7.58 -14.92 21.70
CA ALA A 57 -6.44 -15.79 21.42
C ALA A 57 -6.67 -17.21 21.95
N GLY A 58 -6.24 -18.22 21.18
CA GLY A 58 -6.43 -19.64 21.52
C GLY A 58 -7.82 -20.21 21.24
N THR A 59 -8.83 -19.39 20.91
CA THR A 59 -10.16 -19.88 20.56
C THR A 59 -10.24 -20.40 19.11
N PRO A 60 -11.22 -21.26 18.78
CA PRO A 60 -11.50 -21.66 17.39
C PRO A 60 -11.84 -20.49 16.47
N GLY A 61 -12.51 -19.45 16.99
CA GLY A 61 -12.83 -18.24 16.23
C GLY A 61 -11.58 -17.47 15.79
N ASN A 62 -10.60 -17.35 16.69
CA ASN A 62 -9.30 -16.77 16.37
C ASN A 62 -8.59 -17.57 15.26
N ALA A 63 -8.49 -18.89 15.38
CA ALA A 63 -7.84 -19.73 14.37
C ALA A 63 -8.46 -19.56 12.97
N LYS A 64 -9.80 -19.65 12.88
CA LYS A 64 -10.54 -19.46 11.60
C LYS A 64 -10.34 -18.07 11.00
N SER A 65 -10.27 -17.04 11.85
CA SER A 65 -10.04 -15.68 11.38
C SER A 65 -8.62 -15.47 10.83
N MET A 66 -7.63 -16.16 11.40
CA MET A 66 -6.25 -16.12 10.90
C MET A 66 -6.15 -16.83 9.55
N ASP A 67 -6.84 -17.97 9.38
CA ASP A 67 -6.89 -18.69 8.10
C ASP A 67 -7.53 -17.83 7.00
N TYR A 68 -8.62 -17.13 7.33
CA TYR A 68 -9.26 -16.19 6.40
C TYR A 68 -8.36 -15.02 6.03
N LEU A 69 -7.72 -14.39 7.02
CA LEU A 69 -6.81 -13.26 6.79
C LEU A 69 -5.65 -13.67 5.88
N GLU A 70 -5.06 -14.84 6.13
CA GLU A 70 -3.96 -15.37 5.33
C GLU A 70 -4.38 -15.60 3.88
N ALA A 71 -5.53 -16.23 3.64
CA ALA A 71 -6.08 -16.41 2.29
C ALA A 71 -6.31 -15.06 1.60
N ARG A 72 -6.89 -14.08 2.30
CA ARG A 72 -7.19 -12.78 1.71
C ARG A 72 -5.93 -11.98 1.35
N LEU A 73 -4.88 -12.07 2.17
CA LEU A 73 -3.59 -11.46 1.86
C LEU A 73 -2.92 -12.14 0.65
N GLN A 74 -3.02 -13.47 0.54
CA GLN A 74 -2.51 -14.22 -0.61
C GLN A 74 -3.23 -13.85 -1.91
N GLU A 75 -4.55 -13.66 -1.89
CA GLU A 75 -5.32 -13.16 -3.05
C GLU A 75 -4.86 -11.78 -3.54
N LEU A 76 -4.38 -10.94 -2.61
CA LEU A 76 -3.80 -9.63 -2.93
C LEU A 76 -2.33 -9.72 -3.40
N GLY A 77 -1.78 -10.93 -3.54
CA GLY A 77 -0.39 -11.17 -3.91
C GLY A 77 0.62 -10.85 -2.81
N ILE A 78 0.16 -10.67 -1.56
CA ILE A 78 1.01 -10.40 -0.41
C ILE A 78 1.56 -11.73 0.10
N ARG A 79 2.89 -11.82 0.23
CA ARG A 79 3.54 -13.01 0.81
C ARG A 79 3.28 -13.03 2.32
N THR A 80 2.73 -14.15 2.79
CA THR A 80 2.43 -14.35 4.21
C THR A 80 3.32 -15.42 4.82
N HIS A 81 3.57 -15.29 6.12
CA HIS A 81 4.16 -16.33 6.95
C HIS A 81 3.43 -16.31 8.30
N ARG A 82 3.17 -17.50 8.87
CA ARG A 82 2.52 -17.64 10.17
C ARG A 82 3.51 -18.19 11.18
N GLU A 83 3.69 -17.43 12.26
CA GLU A 83 4.51 -17.84 13.39
C GLU A 83 3.61 -18.25 14.56
N ARG A 84 3.90 -19.41 15.14
CA ARG A 84 3.26 -19.86 16.37
C ARG A 84 4.13 -19.41 17.55
N PHE A 85 3.48 -18.88 18.57
CA PHE A 85 4.08 -18.61 19.87
C PHE A 85 3.19 -19.17 20.96
N ASP A 86 3.80 -19.58 22.07
CA ASP A 86 3.09 -20.02 23.26
C ASP A 86 2.75 -18.80 24.11
N ILE A 87 1.50 -18.73 24.57
CA ILE A 87 1.05 -17.69 25.49
C ILE A 87 1.15 -18.27 26.90
N PRO A 88 1.80 -17.58 27.86
CA PRO A 88 1.78 -18.01 29.26
C PRO A 88 0.34 -18.11 29.76
N GLY A 89 0.00 -19.27 30.34
CA GLY A 89 -1.28 -19.54 31.00
C GLY A 89 -1.06 -19.88 32.45
#